data_AF-A0A543FLW9-F1
#
_entry.id   AF-A0A543FLW9-F1
#
_cell.length_a   1.000
_cell.length_b   1.000
_cell.length_c   1.000
_cell.angle_alpha   90.00
_cell.angle_beta   90.00
_cell.angle_gamma   90.00
#
_symmetry.space_group_name_H-M   'P 1'
#
loop_
_entity.id
_entity.type
_entity.pdbx_description
1 polymer ?
#
loop_
_entity_poly.entity_id
_entity_poly.type
_entity_poly.pdbx_seq_one_letter_code
_entity_poly.pdbx_strand_id
1 'polypeptide(L)'
;MLAAGWFMLSGQDVSWPLEPCRYDLIVVDSTHAHRRVQVKTTTVQVGGTWKVYLSNSGRGRRTYDADEIDDFFVIDGLLRYYLIPIEAVGGLQAIHLASYDQYRLAPLPNACALHESDSDFTAAGCDTDV
;
A
#
# COMPACT_ATOMS: atom_id res chain seq x y z
N MET A 1 -6.85 -8.89 -4.63
CA MET A 1 -6.09 -8.10 -5.63
C MET A 1 -6.09 -6.60 -5.39
N LEU A 2 -6.81 -6.06 -4.39
CA LEU A 2 -6.83 -4.61 -4.10
C LEU A 2 -5.43 -4.03 -3.82
N ALA A 3 -4.59 -4.73 -3.04
CA ALA A 3 -3.23 -4.28 -2.73
C ALA A 3 -2.35 -4.13 -3.97
N ALA A 4 -2.31 -5.15 -4.84
CA ALA A 4 -1.55 -5.09 -6.08
C ALA A 4 -2.01 -3.94 -6.97
N GLY A 5 -3.32 -3.74 -7.12
CA GLY A 5 -3.87 -2.61 -7.87
C GLY A 5 -3.47 -1.26 -7.28
N TRP A 6 -3.45 -1.13 -5.95
CA TRP A 6 -2.99 0.09 -5.28
C TRP A 6 -1.54 0.43 -5.63
N PHE A 7 -0.64 -0.55 -5.55
CA PHE A 7 0.76 -0.37 -5.88
C PHE A 7 0.97 -0.04 -7.37
N MET A 8 0.32 -0.77 -8.28
CA MET A 8 0.43 -0.53 -9.73
C MET A 8 -0.06 0.86 -10.12
N LEU A 9 -1.19 1.31 -9.57
CA LEU A 9 -1.71 2.66 -9.81
C LEU A 9 -0.87 3.75 -9.16
N SER A 10 -0.06 3.41 -8.16
CA SER A 10 0.94 4.29 -7.55
C SER A 10 2.25 4.31 -8.33
N GLY A 11 2.31 3.65 -9.50
CA GLY A 11 3.49 3.60 -10.36
C GLY A 11 4.56 2.61 -9.92
N GLN A 12 4.22 1.63 -9.08
CA GLN A 12 5.13 0.59 -8.62
C GLN A 12 4.88 -0.73 -9.35
N ASP A 13 5.95 -1.48 -9.58
CA ASP A 13 5.85 -2.81 -10.19
C ASP A 13 5.50 -3.85 -9.13
N VAL A 14 4.63 -4.79 -9.48
CA VAL A 14 4.16 -5.84 -8.58
C VAL A 14 4.36 -7.20 -9.22
N SER A 15 4.87 -8.15 -8.44
CA SER A 15 4.98 -9.55 -8.84
C SER A 15 4.46 -10.49 -7.75
N TRP A 16 4.01 -11.66 -8.17
CA TRP A 16 3.53 -12.71 -7.27
C TRP A 16 4.55 -13.84 -7.19
N PRO A 17 4.87 -14.32 -5.98
CA PRO A 17 5.71 -15.49 -5.79
C PRO A 17 5.02 -16.73 -6.39
N LEU A 18 5.77 -17.52 -7.17
CA LEU A 18 5.25 -18.73 -7.82
C LEU A 18 5.09 -19.90 -6.85
N GLU A 19 5.94 -19.96 -5.82
CA GLU A 19 5.89 -20.98 -4.78
C GLU A 19 5.18 -20.46 -3.52
N PRO A 20 4.56 -21.35 -2.72
CA PRO A 20 3.99 -20.97 -1.43
C PRO A 20 5.06 -20.33 -0.54
N CYS A 21 4.88 -19.04 -0.23
CA CYS A 21 5.77 -18.31 0.64
C CYS A 21 4.98 -17.51 1.68
N ARG A 22 5.72 -16.75 2.50
CA ARG A 22 5.17 -16.01 3.65
C ARG A 22 4.73 -14.60 3.30
N TYR A 23 4.87 -14.15 2.07
CA TYR A 23 4.34 -12.86 1.60
C TYR A 23 3.42 -13.09 0.41
N ASP A 24 2.54 -12.14 0.14
CA ASP A 24 1.63 -12.26 -0.98
C ASP A 24 2.19 -11.60 -2.25
N LEU A 25 3.02 -10.57 -2.09
CA LEU A 25 3.52 -9.73 -3.18
C LEU A 25 5.00 -9.40 -3.00
N ILE A 26 5.70 -9.22 -4.11
CA ILE A 26 6.95 -8.47 -4.17
C ILE A 26 6.65 -7.17 -4.92
N VAL A 27 6.94 -6.05 -4.29
CA VAL A 27 6.77 -4.71 -4.85
C VAL A 27 8.14 -4.12 -5.14
N VAL A 28 8.29 -3.50 -6.31
CA VAL A 28 9.50 -2.76 -6.69
C VAL A 28 9.14 -1.29 -6.78
N ASP A 29 9.82 -0.47 -5.98
CA ASP A 29 9.62 0.98 -6.00
C ASP A 29 10.40 1.66 -7.13
N SER A 30 10.22 2.99 -7.24
CA SER A 30 10.90 3.81 -8.25
C SER A 30 12.43 3.86 -8.09
N THR A 31 12.96 3.42 -6.95
CA THR A 31 14.41 3.30 -6.70
C THR A 31 14.93 1.89 -7.01
N HIS A 32 14.09 1.01 -7.57
CA HIS A 32 14.35 -0.40 -7.81
C HIS A 32 14.60 -1.23 -6.53
N ALA A 33 14.15 -0.74 -5.37
CA ALA A 33 14.22 -1.53 -4.15
C ALA A 33 13.06 -2.54 -4.11
N HIS A 34 13.39 -3.80 -3.79
CA HIS A 34 12.42 -4.88 -3.64
C HIS A 34 11.89 -4.93 -2.22
N ARG A 35 10.56 -5.03 -2.08
CA ARG A 35 9.87 -5.16 -0.78
C ARG A 35 8.91 -6.34 -0.80
N ARG A 36 9.03 -7.22 0.18
CA ARG A 36 8.16 -8.39 0.40
C ARG A 36 6.98 -7.96 1.25
N VAL A 37 5.79 -8.05 0.69
CA VAL A 37 4.58 -7.49 1.28
C VAL A 37 3.58 -8.59 1.60
N GLN A 38 3.17 -8.68 2.87
CA GLN A 38 2.05 -9.52 3.29
C GLN A 38 0.78 -8.66 3.34
N VAL A 39 -0.26 -9.09 2.62
CA VAL A 39 -1.55 -8.42 2.60
C VAL A 39 -2.43 -8.98 3.71
N LYS A 40 -3.10 -8.09 4.43
CA LYS A 40 -4.13 -8.43 5.41
C LYS A 40 -5.37 -7.58 5.18
N THR A 41 -6.53 -8.17 5.36
CA THR A 41 -7.81 -7.45 5.34
C THR A 41 -8.51 -7.61 6.67
N THR A 42 -9.27 -6.60 7.08
CA THR A 42 -10.13 -6.69 8.25
C THR A 42 -11.45 -5.99 8.04
N THR A 43 -12.51 -6.62 8.54
CA THR A 43 -13.85 -6.07 8.68
C THR A 43 -14.32 -6.11 10.13
N VAL A 44 -13.41 -6.34 11.09
CA VAL A 44 -13.72 -6.45 12.51
C VAL A 44 -13.34 -5.16 13.23
N GLN A 45 -14.30 -4.57 13.94
CA GLN A 45 -14.07 -3.45 14.85
C GLN A 45 -14.15 -3.90 16.31
N VAL A 46 -13.27 -3.34 17.15
CA VAL A 46 -13.27 -3.51 18.60
C VAL A 46 -13.00 -2.14 19.22
N GLY A 47 -13.90 -1.67 20.09
CA GLY A 47 -13.75 -0.38 20.77
C GLY A 47 -13.72 0.82 19.80
N GLY A 48 -14.49 0.77 18.71
CA GLY A 48 -14.57 1.84 17.72
C GLY A 48 -13.39 1.94 16.75
N THR A 49 -12.46 0.99 16.78
CA THR A 49 -11.31 0.94 15.87
C THR A 49 -11.20 -0.42 15.19
N TRP A 50 -10.64 -0.45 13.99
CA TRP A 50 -10.42 -1.68 13.24
C TRP A 50 -9.31 -2.51 13.87
N LYS A 51 -9.61 -3.77 14.16
CA LYS A 51 -8.64 -4.74 14.67
C LYS A 51 -8.22 -5.64 13.53
N VAL A 52 -6.92 -5.74 13.27
CA VAL A 52 -6.37 -6.67 12.28
C VAL A 52 -5.54 -7.74 12.98
N TYR A 53 -5.66 -8.98 12.51
CA TYR A 53 -4.76 -10.06 12.91
C TYR A 53 -3.64 -10.15 11.89
N LEU A 54 -2.42 -9.95 12.35
CA LEU A 54 -1.23 -9.98 11.52
C LEU A 54 -0.65 -11.38 11.39
N SER A 55 -0.96 -12.28 12.33
CA SER A 55 -0.57 -13.70 12.27
C SER A 55 -1.27 -14.49 11.17
N ASN A 56 -0.66 -15.57 10.69
CA ASN A 56 -1.34 -16.56 9.86
C ASN A 56 -2.37 -17.37 10.71
N SER A 57 -3.53 -17.69 10.14
CA SER A 57 -4.63 -18.44 10.76
C SER A 57 -4.45 -19.97 10.72
N GLY A 58 -3.28 -20.46 10.30
CA GLY A 58 -2.96 -21.90 10.26
C GLY A 58 -2.80 -22.58 11.63
N ARG A 59 -2.50 -23.89 11.62
CA ARG A 59 -2.15 -24.69 12.82
C ARG A 59 -0.84 -24.18 13.42
N GLY A 60 -0.94 -23.15 14.25
CA GLY A 60 0.20 -22.45 14.84
C GLY A 60 0.15 -20.98 14.45
N ARG A 61 -0.32 -20.14 15.37
CA ARG A 61 -0.41 -18.69 15.18
C ARG A 61 0.99 -18.11 15.27
N ARG A 62 1.71 -18.08 14.15
CA ARG A 62 3.08 -17.57 14.07
C ARG A 62 3.07 -16.10 13.65
N THR A 63 3.91 -15.32 14.33
CA THR A 63 4.25 -13.95 13.94
C THR A 63 5.18 -13.97 12.72
N TYR A 64 5.27 -12.85 12.03
CA TYR A 64 6.24 -12.70 10.95
C TYR A 64 7.52 -12.12 11.51
N ASP A 65 8.64 -12.54 10.93
CA ASP A 65 9.97 -12.06 11.24
C ASP A 65 10.48 -11.15 10.08
N ALA A 66 11.40 -10.22 10.35
CA ALA A 66 11.88 -9.24 9.36
C ALA A 66 12.66 -9.87 8.18
N ASP A 67 13.13 -11.10 8.36
CA ASP A 67 13.70 -11.92 7.30
C ASP A 67 12.63 -12.59 6.43
N GLU A 68 11.36 -12.58 6.81
CA GLU A 68 10.25 -13.16 6.04
C GLU A 68 9.54 -12.11 5.18
N ILE A 69 9.25 -10.93 5.74
CA ILE A 69 8.52 -9.84 5.09
C ILE A 69 9.10 -8.48 5.49
N ASP A 70 8.90 -7.48 4.65
CA ASP A 70 9.32 -6.10 4.93
C ASP A 70 8.13 -5.25 5.43
N ASP A 71 6.95 -5.44 4.82
CA ASP A 71 5.74 -4.67 5.19
C ASP A 71 4.47 -5.51 5.26
N PHE A 72 3.54 -5.03 6.08
CA PHE A 72 2.13 -5.40 6.01
C PHE A 72 1.35 -4.36 5.22
N PHE A 73 0.67 -4.80 4.16
CA PHE A 73 -0.35 -4.00 3.49
C PHE A 73 -1.72 -4.34 4.05
N VAL A 74 -2.32 -3.41 4.81
CA VAL A 74 -3.60 -3.65 5.49
C VAL A 74 -4.72 -2.87 4.83
N ILE A 75 -5.85 -3.54 4.62
CA ILE A 75 -7.09 -2.93 4.11
C ILE A 75 -8.19 -3.07 5.16
N ASP A 76 -8.74 -1.94 5.61
CA ASP A 76 -9.87 -1.94 6.55
C ASP A 76 -11.23 -1.99 5.83
N GLY A 77 -12.31 -2.12 6.62
CA GLY A 77 -13.67 -2.23 6.09
C GLY A 77 -14.21 -0.96 5.41
N LEU A 78 -13.51 0.17 5.48
CA LEU A 78 -13.81 1.40 4.73
C LEU A 78 -12.87 1.59 3.53
N LEU A 79 -12.12 0.55 3.14
CA LEU A 79 -11.12 0.62 2.08
C LEU A 79 -10.01 1.65 2.35
N ARG A 80 -9.69 1.90 3.62
CA ARG A 80 -8.47 2.62 3.95
C ARG A 80 -7.29 1.65 3.89
N TYR A 81 -6.22 2.11 3.27
CA TYR A 81 -5.01 1.35 3.04
C TYR A 81 -3.92 1.80 4.02
N TYR A 82 -3.15 0.85 4.53
CA TYR A 82 -2.02 1.10 5.43
C TYR A 82 -0.83 0.28 4.95
N LEU A 83 0.36 0.88 4.97
CA LEU A 83 1.63 0.20 4.72
C LEU A 83 2.47 0.26 5.98
N ILE A 84 2.43 -0.81 6.77
CA ILE A 84 3.03 -0.84 8.10
C ILE A 84 4.32 -1.69 8.03
N PRO A 85 5.50 -1.10 8.28
CA PRO A 85 6.74 -1.85 8.36
C PRO A 85 6.67 -2.90 9.46
N ILE A 86 7.26 -4.07 9.22
CA ILE A 86 7.29 -5.15 10.23
C ILE A 86 7.93 -4.70 11.55
N GLU A 87 8.94 -3.84 11.49
CA GLU A 87 9.63 -3.28 12.65
C GLU A 87 8.69 -2.46 13.54
N ALA A 88 7.72 -1.77 12.95
CA ALA A 88 6.74 -0.96 13.68
C ALA A 88 5.72 -1.80 14.45
N VAL A 89 5.47 -3.04 14.01
CA VAL A 89 4.51 -3.95 14.64
C VAL A 89 5.08 -4.57 15.92
N GLY A 90 6.40 -4.74 16.02
CA GLY A 90 7.07 -5.26 17.22
C GLY A 90 6.63 -6.68 17.63
N GLY A 91 6.33 -7.55 16.66
CA GLY A 91 5.94 -8.95 16.92
C GLY A 91 4.51 -9.15 17.45
N LEU A 92 3.68 -8.11 17.45
CA LEU A 92 2.27 -8.22 17.85
C LEU A 92 1.47 -9.08 16.85
N GLN A 93 0.65 -9.99 17.38
CA GLN A 93 -0.22 -10.85 16.55
C GLN A 93 -1.48 -10.13 16.06
N ALA A 94 -1.89 -9.09 16.76
CA ALA A 94 -3.04 -8.27 16.42
C ALA A 94 -2.79 -6.83 16.83
N ILE A 95 -3.23 -5.90 15.98
CA ILE A 95 -3.08 -4.47 16.22
C ILE A 95 -4.40 -3.74 16.00
N HIS A 96 -4.52 -2.58 16.63
CA HIS A 96 -5.59 -1.63 16.36
C HIS A 96 -5.08 -0.58 15.37
N LEU A 97 -5.75 -0.42 14.23
CA LEU A 97 -5.25 0.44 13.15
C LEU A 97 -5.17 1.92 13.53
N ALA A 98 -5.96 2.37 14.49
CA ALA A 98 -5.89 3.74 15.01
C ALA A 98 -4.50 4.10 15.59
N SER A 99 -3.74 3.13 16.10
CA SER A 99 -2.36 3.37 16.61
C SER A 99 -1.31 3.46 15.50
N TYR A 100 -1.71 3.23 14.25
CA TYR A 100 -0.86 3.15 13.07
C TYR A 100 -1.33 4.12 11.98
N ASP A 101 -2.07 5.18 12.33
CA ASP A 101 -2.63 6.13 11.36
C ASP A 101 -1.53 6.89 10.60
N GLN A 102 -0.33 7.03 11.17
CA GLN A 102 0.86 7.57 10.48
C GLN A 102 1.32 6.73 9.29
N TYR A 103 0.94 5.44 9.23
CA TYR A 103 1.24 4.53 8.12
C TYR A 103 0.11 4.46 7.09
N ARG A 104 -0.91 5.31 7.24
CA ARG A 104 -2.04 5.34 6.33
C ARG A 104 -1.61 5.91 4.99
N LEU A 105 -1.94 5.18 3.94
CA LEU A 105 -1.67 5.58 2.57
C LEU A 105 -2.76 6.52 2.07
N ALA A 106 -2.36 7.38 1.13
CA ALA A 106 -3.32 8.18 0.38
C ALA A 106 -4.33 7.25 -0.32
N PRO A 107 -5.60 7.67 -0.43
CA PRO A 107 -6.52 7.06 -1.38
C PRO A 107 -5.86 7.03 -2.76
N LEU A 108 -6.19 6.02 -3.55
CA LEU A 108 -5.73 5.96 -4.94
C LEU A 108 -5.98 7.31 -5.62
N PRO A 109 -5.01 7.84 -6.39
CA PRO A 109 -5.27 9.03 -7.19
C PRO A 109 -6.49 8.75 -8.06
N ASN A 110 -7.51 9.60 -7.93
CA ASN A 110 -8.63 9.56 -8.84
C ASN A 110 -8.05 9.77 -10.24
N ALA A 111 -8.35 8.88 -11.19
CA ALA A 111 -7.88 9.00 -12.57
C ALA A 111 -8.19 10.37 -13.22
N CYS A 112 -9.13 11.14 -12.65
CA CYS A 112 -9.45 12.51 -13.04
C CYS A 112 -8.33 13.55 -12.82
N ALA A 113 -7.32 13.29 -11.99
CA ALA A 113 -6.30 14.30 -11.65
C ALA A 113 -5.11 14.38 -12.63
N LEU A 114 -5.12 13.61 -13.73
CA LEU A 114 -4.01 13.54 -14.69
C LEU A 114 -4.21 14.42 -15.95
N HIS A 115 -5.05 15.46 -15.89
CA HIS A 115 -5.37 16.29 -17.08
C HIS A 115 -5.32 17.81 -16.84
N GLU A 116 -4.39 18.31 -16.02
CA GLU A 116 -4.20 19.77 -15.84
C GLU A 116 -2.73 20.20 -15.88
N SER A 117 -1.97 19.71 -16.86
CA SER A 117 -0.61 20.22 -17.11
C SER A 117 -0.20 20.07 -18.58
N ASP A 118 -1.01 20.59 -19.50
CA ASP A 118 -0.59 20.84 -20.89
C ASP A 118 -1.46 21.96 -21.47
N SER A 119 -1.26 23.20 -21.02
CA SER A 119 -1.76 24.40 -21.71
C SER A 119 -1.04 25.65 -21.20
N ASP A 120 0.26 25.74 -21.49
CA ASP A 120 0.93 27.04 -21.55
C ASP A 120 1.94 27.04 -22.71
N PHE A 121 1.40 27.00 -23.93
CA PHE A 121 2.11 27.48 -25.11
C PHE A 121 1.44 28.78 -25.54
N THR A 122 1.91 29.89 -24.97
CA THR A 122 1.49 31.25 -25.34
C THR A 122 1.78 31.49 -26.83
N ALA A 123 0.71 31.68 -27.61
CA ALA A 123 0.77 32.23 -28.96
C ALA A 123 1.18 33.70 -28.90
N ALA A 124 2.45 34.00 -29.16
CA ALA A 124 2.92 35.35 -29.45
C ALA A 124 2.71 35.63 -30.94
N GLY A 125 1.54 36.16 -31.29
CA GLY A 125 1.36 36.91 -32.52
C GLY A 125 1.74 38.37 -32.27
N CYS A 126 2.64 38.92 -33.10
CA CYS A 126 2.67 40.36 -33.31
C CYS A 126 3.08 40.64 -34.76
N ASP A 127 2.12 41.23 -35.48
CA ASP A 127 2.25 41.92 -36.75
C ASP A 127 3.55 42.70 -36.89
N THR A 128 4.10 42.70 -38.10
CA THR A 128 4.95 43.80 -38.55
C THR A 128 4.49 44.22 -39.94
N ASP A 129 3.61 45.21 -39.97
CA ASP A 129 3.39 46.12 -41.09
C ASP A 129 4.59 47.08 -41.19
N VAL A 130 5.31 47.07 -42.34
CA VAL A 130 5.82 48.26 -43.06
C VAL A 130 5.89 47.93 -44.55
#